data_AF-D9WEI3-F1
#
_entry.id   AF-D9WEI3-F1
#
_cell.length_a   1.000
_cell.length_b   1.000
_cell.length_c   1.000
_cell.angle_alpha   90.00
_cell.angle_beta   90.00
_cell.angle_gamma   90.00
#
_symmetry.space_group_name_H-M   'P 1'
#
loop_
_entity.id
_entity.type
_entity.pdbx_description
1 polymer ?
#
loop_
_entity_poly.entity_id
_entity_poly.type
_entity_poly.pdbx_seq_one_letter_code
_entity_poly.pdbx_strand_id
1 'polypeptide(L)'
;MVLALRHGVLPSTLHADEPSTKVDWSSGAVELLTAAREWPETEGRPRRAGVSSFGVSGTNAHIILEQAPDPDADAEEEPRSAPETPTIELPAVPWMVSGHGAAALREQAARLLARVEGDAGLSPVDVGWSLASGRAALEHRAVVTGGTRAELLHGLGALARGEAATGVVTGPEETGNGGRVVFVFPGQGSQWAGMARDLWESSPVFAERMEECERLLSGLVDWSLRDALADEAALARVDVVQPVLFSMMVSLAEVWRSYGVEPSAVVGHSQGEVAAACVAGVLSLEDAIRVVALRSRALLAIAGRGGMLSIVASQDWVRERIEPFGDRISIAAVNGPKAVVVSGDADALQELGAVLAKAGVMRWNVPGVDFSAHSAHVESLEGELAEILAGVELRAAEVPFYSTVTAAPLNTAELDSGYWYRNLRQPVRFEETVRALADDGHGVFVEVSPHPILTMGVLETLEDPERSAPAVVSTLRRDDGGLDRIVASLSEAWVHGVDVDWPRVFTGTGASRVELPTYAFQRRRYWLDGAYGGGEAAVSGLGVASAEHPLLGAAVELPDASGVVFTGRLSTRTHAWLADHAVGDVVLLPGTGFVELAVRAGN
;
A
#
# COMPACT_ATOMS: atom_id res chain seq x y z
N MET A 1 24.74 28.54 -0.08
CA MET A 1 24.20 29.53 0.87
C MET A 1 23.11 28.97 1.77
N VAL A 2 22.13 28.20 1.29
CA VAL A 2 21.11 27.57 2.16
C VAL A 2 21.72 26.74 3.30
N LEU A 3 22.72 25.90 3.02
CA LEU A 3 23.44 25.16 4.07
C LEU A 3 24.17 26.07 5.07
N ALA A 4 24.73 27.19 4.60
CA ALA A 4 25.38 28.17 5.48
C ALA A 4 24.38 28.84 6.44
N LEU A 5 23.16 29.12 5.96
CA LEU A 5 22.07 29.65 6.78
C LEU A 5 21.60 28.62 7.82
N ARG A 6 21.45 27.35 7.42
CA ARG A 6 21.04 26.25 8.31
C ARG A 6 22.05 25.95 9.42
N HIS A 7 23.35 25.94 9.07
CA HIS A 7 24.40 25.59 10.02
C HIS A 7 24.99 26.79 10.76
N GLY A 8 24.58 28.02 10.42
CA GLY A 8 25.16 29.23 11.00
C GLY A 8 26.65 29.37 10.74
N VAL A 9 27.15 28.91 9.58
CA VAL A 9 28.58 28.94 9.22
C VAL A 9 28.76 29.45 7.80
N LEU A 10 29.60 30.47 7.64
CA LEU A 10 30.06 30.96 6.34
C LEU A 10 31.27 30.14 5.89
N PRO A 11 31.18 29.38 4.77
CA PRO A 11 32.30 28.57 4.30
C PRO A 11 33.40 29.42 3.68
N SER A 12 34.64 28.91 3.66
CA SER A 12 35.74 29.55 2.96
C SER A 12 35.58 29.49 1.44
N THR A 13 36.14 30.50 0.78
CA THR A 13 36.34 30.59 -0.66
C THR A 13 37.73 30.06 -0.97
N LEU A 14 37.81 29.01 -1.79
CA LEU A 14 39.09 28.46 -2.23
C LEU A 14 39.74 29.37 -3.27
N HIS A 15 41.07 29.34 -3.34
CA HIS A 15 41.88 30.14 -4.28
C HIS A 15 41.73 31.67 -4.10
N ALA A 16 41.56 32.11 -2.85
CA ALA A 16 41.37 33.51 -2.47
C ALA A 16 42.50 34.06 -1.56
N ASP A 17 43.63 33.36 -1.45
CA ASP A 17 44.75 33.74 -0.57
C ASP A 17 45.36 35.10 -0.94
N GLU A 18 45.43 35.40 -2.24
CA GLU A 18 45.82 36.72 -2.76
C GLU A 18 44.62 37.37 -3.49
N PRO A 19 44.00 38.41 -2.91
CA PRO A 19 42.90 39.12 -3.54
C PRO A 19 43.33 39.76 -4.87
N SER A 20 42.43 39.78 -5.87
CA SER A 20 42.73 40.36 -7.18
C SER A 20 43.10 41.84 -7.07
N THR A 21 44.22 42.23 -7.71
CA THR A 21 44.66 43.63 -7.80
C THR A 21 43.78 44.51 -8.69
N LYS A 22 42.80 43.92 -9.39
CA LYS A 22 41.85 44.63 -10.25
C LYS A 22 40.61 45.13 -9.48
N VAL A 23 40.49 44.82 -8.20
CA VAL A 23 39.41 45.26 -7.31
C VAL A 23 40.04 46.05 -6.16
N ASP A 24 39.49 47.23 -5.86
CA ASP A 24 39.88 47.98 -4.67
C ASP A 24 39.10 47.48 -3.45
N TRP A 25 39.66 46.45 -2.80
CA TRP A 25 39.09 45.84 -1.59
C TRP A 25 39.06 46.78 -0.37
N SER A 26 39.81 47.89 -0.39
CA SER A 26 39.84 48.83 0.73
C SER A 26 38.69 49.84 0.72
N SER A 27 38.03 50.00 -0.44
CA SER A 27 37.02 51.02 -0.68
C SER A 27 35.57 50.63 -0.31
N GLY A 28 35.33 49.42 0.19
CA GLY A 28 33.97 48.90 0.43
C GLY A 28 33.83 48.00 1.66
N ALA A 29 32.58 47.73 2.05
CA ALA A 29 32.23 46.83 3.16
C ALA A 29 32.15 45.36 2.70
N VAL A 30 33.11 44.92 1.86
CA VAL A 30 33.16 43.58 1.28
C VAL A 30 34.51 42.94 1.60
N GLU A 31 34.47 41.73 2.14
CA GLU A 31 35.66 40.96 2.53
C GLU A 31 35.55 39.55 1.92
N LEU A 32 36.65 39.06 1.37
CA LEU A 32 36.73 37.67 0.92
C LEU A 32 36.78 36.72 2.13
N LEU A 33 35.96 35.68 2.09
CA LEU A 33 35.95 34.62 3.11
C LEU A 33 37.12 33.66 2.86
N THR A 34 38.33 33.97 3.31
CA THR A 34 39.50 33.08 3.13
C THR A 34 39.52 31.91 4.13
N ALA A 35 38.79 32.03 5.24
CA ALA A 35 38.59 30.97 6.23
C ALA A 35 37.09 30.81 6.54
N ALA A 36 36.69 29.61 6.96
CA ALA A 36 35.34 29.37 7.45
C ALA A 36 35.14 30.11 8.78
N ARG A 37 33.98 30.75 8.96
CA ARG A 37 33.66 31.49 10.19
C ARG A 37 32.22 31.25 10.60
N GLU A 38 31.95 31.34 11.90
CA GLU A 38 30.60 31.36 12.42
C GLU A 38 29.84 32.58 11.86
N TRP A 39 28.57 32.37 11.57
CA TRP A 39 27.65 33.42 11.18
C TRP A 39 26.86 33.85 12.43
N PRO A 40 27.26 34.97 13.06
CA PRO A 40 26.72 35.35 14.36
C PRO A 40 25.20 35.55 14.29
N GLU A 41 24.53 35.09 15.33
CA GLU A 41 23.12 35.40 15.54
C GLU A 41 22.98 36.83 16.00
N THR A 42 22.03 37.55 15.43
CA THR A 42 21.72 38.92 15.82
C THR A 42 20.26 38.94 16.24
N GLU A 43 20.01 39.34 17.47
CA GLU A 43 18.67 39.39 18.05
C GLU A 43 17.68 40.14 17.13
N GLY A 44 16.53 39.51 16.86
CA GLY A 44 15.50 40.05 15.98
C GLY A 44 15.88 40.18 14.49
N ARG A 45 17.01 39.59 14.04
CA ARG A 45 17.46 39.70 12.64
C ARG A 45 17.86 38.34 12.05
N PRO A 46 17.07 37.79 11.10
CA PRO A 46 17.42 36.55 10.44
C PRO A 46 18.67 36.72 9.58
N ARG A 47 19.49 35.67 9.47
CA ARG A 47 20.65 35.64 8.57
C ARG A 47 20.17 35.81 7.13
N ARG A 48 20.84 36.67 6.34
CA ARG A 48 20.50 36.95 4.94
C ARG A 48 21.74 36.88 4.04
N ALA A 49 21.59 36.28 2.86
CA ALA A 49 22.64 36.21 1.84
C ALA A 49 22.12 36.63 0.47
N GLY A 50 22.94 37.39 -0.27
CA GLY A 50 22.75 37.57 -1.71
C GLY A 50 23.45 36.46 -2.50
N VAL A 51 22.82 35.95 -3.55
CA VAL A 51 23.44 35.06 -4.55
C VAL A 51 23.28 35.69 -5.92
N SER A 52 24.40 35.90 -6.62
CA SER A 52 24.43 36.50 -7.96
C SER A 52 24.98 35.50 -8.98
N SER A 53 24.43 35.51 -10.19
CA SER A 53 24.94 34.76 -11.34
C SER A 53 24.88 35.62 -12.60
N PHE A 54 25.98 35.66 -13.35
CA PHE A 54 26.17 36.53 -14.52
C PHE A 54 26.56 35.67 -15.72
N GLY A 55 25.68 35.54 -16.71
CA GLY A 55 25.91 34.77 -17.92
C GLY A 55 26.74 35.53 -18.95
N VAL A 56 27.51 34.81 -19.78
CA VAL A 56 28.36 35.41 -20.83
C VAL A 56 27.57 36.24 -21.86
N SER A 57 26.28 35.94 -22.04
CA SER A 57 25.36 36.71 -22.89
C SER A 57 24.98 38.09 -22.31
N GLY A 58 25.33 38.36 -21.05
CA GLY A 58 24.92 39.56 -20.32
C GLY A 58 23.66 39.39 -19.46
N THR A 59 23.11 38.18 -19.36
CA THR A 59 21.96 37.91 -18.47
C THR A 59 22.40 37.83 -17.02
N ASN A 60 21.83 38.69 -16.17
CA ASN A 60 22.17 38.79 -14.76
C ASN A 60 20.99 38.34 -13.89
N ALA A 61 21.26 37.48 -12.91
CA ALA A 61 20.30 37.09 -11.88
C ALA A 61 20.87 37.41 -10.50
N HIS A 62 20.02 37.94 -9.62
CA HIS A 62 20.35 38.18 -8.21
C HIS A 62 19.18 37.74 -7.34
N ILE A 63 19.45 36.94 -6.32
CA ILE A 63 18.47 36.48 -5.36
C ILE A 63 18.92 36.82 -3.94
N ILE A 64 17.96 37.12 -3.07
CA ILE A 64 18.18 37.32 -1.65
C ILE A 64 17.56 36.12 -0.93
N LEU A 65 18.36 35.47 -0.10
CA LEU A 65 17.97 34.34 0.74
C LEU A 65 17.91 34.81 2.19
N GLU A 66 16.93 34.30 2.92
CA GLU A 66 16.74 34.55 4.34
C GLU A 66 16.65 33.22 5.09
N GLN A 67 17.18 33.19 6.32
CA GLN A 67 17.03 32.07 7.24
C GLN A 67 15.53 31.79 7.47
N ALA A 68 15.14 30.52 7.47
CA ALA A 68 13.78 30.13 7.82
C ALA A 68 13.48 30.53 9.27
N PRO A 69 12.23 30.92 9.60
CA PRO A 69 11.80 31.10 10.99
C PRO A 69 12.19 29.89 11.84
N ASP A 70 12.62 30.14 13.07
CA ASP A 70 12.95 29.08 14.00
C ASP A 70 11.63 28.46 14.50
N PRO A 71 11.35 27.18 14.19
CA PRO A 71 10.10 26.54 14.60
C PRO A 71 9.97 26.42 16.13
N ASP A 72 11.08 26.50 16.88
CA ASP A 72 11.07 26.45 18.35
C ASP A 72 10.93 27.85 18.99
N ALA A 73 11.33 28.93 18.31
CA ALA A 73 11.16 30.29 18.84
C ALA A 73 9.69 30.74 18.83
N ASP A 74 8.91 30.34 17.82
CA ASP A 74 7.46 30.58 17.78
C ASP A 74 6.68 29.70 18.78
N ALA A 75 7.34 28.70 19.40
CA ALA A 75 6.75 27.85 20.44
C ALA A 75 6.85 28.44 21.86
N GLU A 76 7.70 29.45 22.07
CA GLU A 76 7.97 30.04 23.39
C GLU A 76 7.10 31.27 23.71
N GLU A 77 6.50 31.94 22.72
CA GLU A 77 5.68 33.15 22.93
C GLU A 77 4.20 32.89 23.29
N GLU A 78 3.70 31.67 23.08
CA GLU A 78 2.50 31.17 23.77
C GLU A 78 2.95 30.09 24.76
N PRO A 79 2.57 30.13 26.05
CA PRO A 79 2.73 28.98 26.90
C PRO A 79 1.88 27.86 26.27
N ARG A 80 2.52 26.96 25.52
CA ARG A 80 1.95 25.67 25.20
C ARG A 80 1.71 25.02 26.56
N SER A 81 0.48 25.13 27.06
CA SER A 81 -0.07 24.06 27.89
C SER A 81 0.31 22.78 27.17
N ALA A 82 1.06 21.89 27.84
CA ALA A 82 1.37 20.57 27.32
C ALA A 82 0.12 20.03 26.62
N PRO A 83 0.23 19.42 25.43
CA PRO A 83 -0.97 18.94 24.72
C PRO A 83 -1.81 18.19 25.75
N GLU A 84 -3.02 18.68 26.02
CA GLU A 84 -3.93 18.08 27.00
C GLU A 84 -4.31 16.65 26.59
N THR A 85 -3.96 16.27 25.35
CA THR A 85 -4.07 14.94 24.80
C THR A 85 -2.78 14.14 25.01
N PRO A 86 -2.84 12.98 25.69
CA PRO A 86 -1.69 12.09 25.81
C PRO A 86 -1.19 11.67 24.42
N THR A 87 0.13 11.66 24.21
CA THR A 87 0.76 11.10 23.01
C THR A 87 0.38 9.63 22.87
N ILE A 88 -0.11 9.26 21.69
CA ILE A 88 -0.49 7.87 21.38
C ILE A 88 0.80 7.08 21.15
N GLU A 89 1.01 6.04 21.95
CA GLU A 89 2.07 5.06 21.72
C GLU A 89 1.60 3.99 20.74
N LEU A 90 2.37 3.77 19.67
CA LEU A 90 2.10 2.69 18.73
C LEU A 90 2.67 1.37 19.26
N PRO A 91 1.87 0.30 19.39
CA PRO A 91 2.36 -1.00 19.85
C PRO A 91 3.36 -1.62 18.85
N ALA A 92 3.23 -1.29 17.57
CA ALA A 92 4.20 -1.63 16.53
C ALA A 92 4.31 -0.49 15.52
N VAL A 93 5.54 -0.03 15.27
CA VAL A 93 5.80 1.06 14.32
C VAL A 93 6.05 0.48 12.92
N PRO A 94 5.31 0.91 11.88
CA PRO A 94 5.54 0.44 10.51
C PRO A 94 6.62 1.27 9.80
N TRP A 95 7.61 0.58 9.21
CA TRP A 95 8.62 1.15 8.32
C TRP A 95 8.40 0.66 6.90
N MET A 96 7.77 1.49 6.08
CA MET A 96 7.49 1.21 4.67
C MET A 96 8.75 1.42 3.82
N VAL A 97 9.12 0.40 3.04
CA VAL A 97 10.23 0.44 2.10
C VAL A 97 9.73 0.01 0.72
N SER A 98 10.12 0.75 -0.32
CA SER A 98 9.77 0.40 -1.69
C SER A 98 10.92 0.59 -2.68
N GLY A 99 10.89 -0.15 -3.78
CA GLY A 99 11.88 -0.13 -4.85
C GLY A 99 11.27 -0.41 -6.22
N HIS A 100 11.94 0.05 -7.29
CA HIS A 100 11.69 -0.39 -8.66
C HIS A 100 12.58 -1.60 -8.94
N GLY A 101 12.03 -2.79 -8.75
CA GLY A 101 12.75 -4.06 -8.72
C GLY A 101 13.19 -4.51 -7.31
N ALA A 102 13.20 -5.82 -7.10
CA ALA A 102 13.61 -6.45 -5.83
C ALA A 102 15.02 -6.04 -5.37
N ALA A 103 15.95 -5.81 -6.29
CA ALA A 103 17.31 -5.37 -5.95
C ALA A 103 17.31 -3.95 -5.34
N ALA A 104 16.49 -3.04 -5.87
CA ALA A 104 16.37 -1.69 -5.34
C ALA A 104 15.72 -1.69 -3.95
N LEU A 105 14.71 -2.54 -3.73
CA LEU A 105 14.07 -2.72 -2.42
C LEU A 105 15.09 -3.17 -1.37
N ARG A 106 15.88 -4.21 -1.67
CA ARG A 106 16.90 -4.73 -0.76
C ARG A 106 17.99 -3.70 -0.45
N GLU A 107 18.49 -3.00 -1.47
CA GLU A 107 19.51 -1.97 -1.25
C GLU A 107 18.94 -0.76 -0.49
N GLN A 108 17.68 -0.41 -0.71
CA GLN A 108 17.01 0.65 0.04
C GLN A 108 16.86 0.28 1.52
N ALA A 109 16.49 -0.97 1.82
CA ALA A 109 16.46 -1.50 3.18
C ALA A 109 17.86 -1.46 3.83
N ALA A 110 18.92 -1.86 3.11
CA ALA A 110 20.29 -1.82 3.60
C ALA A 110 20.78 -0.39 3.91
N ARG A 111 20.43 0.59 3.06
CA ARG A 111 20.77 2.01 3.30
C ARG A 111 20.02 2.57 4.50
N LEU A 112 18.75 2.23 4.66
CA LEU A 112 17.95 2.64 5.81
C LEU A 112 18.53 2.03 7.10
N LEU A 113 18.86 0.74 7.08
CA LEU A 113 19.51 0.04 8.19
C LEU A 113 20.78 0.78 8.64
N ALA A 114 21.70 1.04 7.71
CA ALA A 114 22.96 1.75 8.02
C ALA A 114 22.74 3.16 8.59
N ARG A 115 21.73 3.90 8.12
CA ARG A 115 21.40 5.24 8.65
C ARG A 115 20.91 5.17 10.08
N VAL A 116 20.03 4.21 10.38
CA VAL A 116 19.47 4.05 11.71
C VAL A 116 20.55 3.52 12.65
N GLU A 117 21.28 2.47 12.29
CA GLU A 117 22.39 1.96 13.11
C GLU A 117 23.46 3.02 13.44
N GLY A 118 23.75 3.92 12.50
CA GLY A 118 24.72 5.00 12.69
C GLY A 118 24.29 6.12 13.66
N ASP A 119 23.04 6.11 14.14
CA ASP A 119 22.48 7.17 14.98
C ASP A 119 21.45 6.61 15.96
N ALA A 120 21.93 6.26 17.15
CA ALA A 120 21.13 5.74 18.24
C ALA A 120 20.04 6.72 18.73
N GLY A 121 20.18 8.02 18.44
CA GLY A 121 19.23 9.06 18.83
C GLY A 121 18.00 9.16 17.94
N LEU A 122 17.99 8.52 16.76
CA LEU A 122 16.82 8.53 15.88
C LEU A 122 15.63 7.78 16.52
N SER A 123 14.53 8.49 16.74
CA SER A 123 13.26 7.89 17.15
C SER A 123 12.72 6.95 16.07
N PRO A 124 12.34 5.69 16.40
CA PRO A 124 11.71 4.80 15.44
C PRO A 124 10.41 5.34 14.84
N VAL A 125 9.63 6.10 15.62
CA VAL A 125 8.37 6.70 15.18
C VAL A 125 8.64 7.81 14.16
N ASP A 126 9.67 8.65 14.37
CA ASP A 126 10.07 9.68 13.40
C ASP A 126 10.55 9.09 12.08
N VAL A 127 11.26 7.95 12.13
CA VAL A 127 11.67 7.19 10.93
C VAL A 127 10.43 6.70 10.18
N GLY A 128 9.49 6.05 10.88
CA GLY A 128 8.23 5.56 10.30
C GLY A 128 7.42 6.68 9.64
N TRP A 129 7.22 7.79 10.36
CA TRP A 129 6.53 8.97 9.85
C TRP A 129 7.22 9.57 8.62
N SER A 130 8.55 9.63 8.62
CA SER A 130 9.33 10.19 7.51
C SER A 130 9.29 9.31 6.25
N LEU A 131 9.15 7.99 6.43
CA LEU A 131 8.88 7.05 5.35
C LEU A 131 7.44 7.24 4.83
N ALA A 132 6.46 7.29 5.73
CA ALA A 132 5.04 7.43 5.41
C ALA A 132 4.71 8.70 4.62
N SER A 133 5.22 9.85 5.08
CA SER A 133 4.88 11.18 4.55
C SER A 133 5.81 11.67 3.45
N GLY A 134 6.99 11.05 3.31
CA GLY A 134 8.11 11.63 2.57
C GLY A 134 8.73 10.73 1.50
N ARG A 135 8.18 9.53 1.24
CA ARG A 135 8.68 8.60 0.22
C ARG A 135 7.56 8.16 -0.71
N ALA A 136 7.90 7.98 -1.98
CA ALA A 136 6.98 7.41 -2.95
C ALA A 136 6.77 5.91 -2.68
N ALA A 137 5.56 5.42 -2.93
CA ALA A 137 5.22 4.00 -2.89
C ALA A 137 5.47 3.36 -4.27
N LEU A 138 6.66 2.78 -4.47
CA LEU A 138 7.02 2.06 -5.69
C LEU A 138 6.42 0.65 -5.71
N GLU A 139 6.61 -0.08 -6.79
CA GLU A 139 5.94 -1.36 -7.05
C GLU A 139 6.43 -2.48 -6.10
N HIS A 140 7.72 -2.66 -5.87
CA HIS A 140 8.21 -3.69 -4.94
C HIS A 140 8.17 -3.13 -3.54
N ARG A 141 7.26 -3.64 -2.72
CA ARG A 141 6.92 -3.10 -1.41
C ARG A 141 7.25 -4.08 -0.30
N ALA A 142 7.75 -3.55 0.80
CA ALA A 142 7.82 -4.26 2.07
C ALA A 142 7.52 -3.32 3.24
N VAL A 143 6.97 -3.86 4.31
CA VAL A 143 6.80 -3.16 5.57
C VAL A 143 7.51 -3.95 6.65
N VAL A 144 8.34 -3.26 7.43
CA VAL A 144 8.95 -3.81 8.64
C VAL A 144 8.21 -3.22 9.84
N THR A 145 7.64 -4.06 10.70
CA THR A 145 6.94 -3.68 11.93
C THR A 145 7.69 -4.17 13.16
N GLY A 146 7.64 -3.39 14.23
CA GLY A 146 8.25 -3.76 15.51
C GLY A 146 7.88 -2.77 16.62
N GLY A 147 7.72 -3.27 17.84
CA GLY A 147 7.52 -2.46 19.04
C GLY A 147 8.83 -1.91 19.60
N THR A 148 9.97 -2.49 19.19
CA THR A 148 11.30 -2.01 19.59
C THR A 148 12.19 -1.70 18.40
N ARG A 149 13.16 -0.81 18.63
CA ARG A 149 14.22 -0.52 17.66
C ARG A 149 14.98 -1.79 17.23
N ALA A 150 15.22 -2.73 18.15
CA ALA A 150 15.95 -3.95 17.85
C ALA A 150 15.20 -4.86 16.86
N GLU A 151 13.88 -4.99 17.03
CA GLU A 151 13.00 -5.73 16.12
C GLU A 151 13.02 -5.11 14.71
N LEU A 152 12.91 -3.78 14.63
CA LEU A 152 12.92 -3.05 13.37
C LEU A 152 14.26 -3.18 12.62
N LEU A 153 15.38 -3.10 13.34
CA LEU A 153 16.72 -3.32 12.77
C LEU A 153 16.89 -4.77 12.28
N HIS A 154 16.41 -5.75 13.06
CA HIS A 154 16.43 -7.15 12.66
C HIS A 154 15.64 -7.37 11.36
N GLY A 155 14.41 -6.84 11.29
CA GLY A 155 13.55 -6.94 10.12
C GLY A 155 14.14 -6.24 8.88
N LEU A 156 14.72 -5.05 9.02
CA LEU A 156 15.44 -4.40 7.92
C LEU A 156 16.65 -5.22 7.45
N GLY A 157 17.38 -5.83 8.38
CA GLY A 157 18.49 -6.72 8.05
C GLY A 157 18.04 -7.93 7.23
N ALA A 158 16.96 -8.58 7.64
CA ALA A 158 16.37 -9.70 6.89
C ALA A 158 15.89 -9.25 5.50
N LEU A 159 15.16 -8.13 5.42
CA LEU A 159 14.70 -7.56 4.15
C LEU A 159 15.87 -7.22 3.21
N ALA A 160 16.95 -6.63 3.72
CA ALA A 160 18.15 -6.33 2.94
C ALA A 160 18.82 -7.58 2.34
N ARG A 161 18.72 -8.74 3.02
CA ARG A 161 19.22 -10.03 2.54
C ARG A 161 18.21 -10.80 1.68
N GLY A 162 16.95 -10.35 1.62
CA GLY A 162 15.87 -11.08 0.94
C GLY A 162 15.40 -12.30 1.73
N GLU A 163 15.51 -12.27 3.05
CA GLU A 163 15.10 -13.34 3.95
C GLU A 163 13.73 -13.04 4.58
N ALA A 164 12.94 -14.09 4.82
CA ALA A 164 11.72 -13.97 5.62
C ALA A 164 12.08 -13.78 7.11
N ALA A 165 11.36 -12.90 7.79
CA ALA A 165 11.50 -12.68 9.23
C ALA A 165 10.17 -12.23 9.84
N THR A 166 10.00 -12.47 11.14
CA THR A 166 8.88 -11.95 11.92
C THR A 166 8.85 -10.42 11.82
N GLY A 167 7.66 -9.85 11.64
CA GLY A 167 7.48 -8.40 11.47
C GLY A 167 7.91 -7.89 10.09
N VAL A 168 8.21 -8.75 9.11
CA VAL A 168 8.50 -8.34 7.73
C VAL A 168 7.42 -8.86 6.80
N VAL A 169 6.66 -7.94 6.20
CA VAL A 169 5.67 -8.25 5.17
C VAL A 169 6.24 -7.79 3.83
N THR A 170 6.35 -8.69 2.86
CA THR A 170 6.87 -8.39 1.51
C THR A 170 5.82 -8.73 0.46
N GLY A 171 5.67 -7.86 -0.53
CA GLY A 171 4.73 -8.05 -1.64
C GLY A 171 5.20 -9.09 -2.65
N PRO A 172 4.34 -9.44 -3.62
CA PRO A 172 4.71 -10.33 -4.72
C PRO A 172 5.81 -9.72 -5.61
N GLU A 173 6.52 -10.55 -6.38
CA GLU A 173 7.56 -10.10 -7.32
C GLU A 173 7.02 -9.21 -8.44
N GLU A 174 5.81 -9.50 -8.93
CA GLU A 174 5.07 -8.63 -9.83
C GLU A 174 3.90 -8.02 -9.06
N THR A 175 4.04 -6.76 -8.68
CA THR A 175 2.92 -5.97 -8.17
C THR A 175 2.01 -5.64 -9.34
N GLY A 176 0.86 -6.31 -9.40
CA GLY A 176 -0.25 -5.82 -10.19
C GLY A 176 -0.62 -4.39 -9.75
N ASN A 177 -1.25 -3.61 -10.63
CA ASN A 177 -1.95 -2.40 -10.20
C ASN A 177 -2.94 -2.85 -9.12
N GLY A 178 -2.76 -2.37 -7.87
CA GLY A 178 -3.55 -2.75 -6.71
C GLY A 178 -5.02 -2.93 -7.10
N GLY A 179 -5.51 -4.17 -6.95
CA GLY A 179 -6.85 -4.51 -7.42
C GLY A 179 -7.92 -3.72 -6.67
N ARG A 180 -9.07 -3.55 -7.30
CA ARG A 180 -10.23 -2.95 -6.64
C ARG A 180 -10.61 -3.76 -5.40
N VAL A 181 -10.57 -3.11 -4.23
CA VAL A 181 -10.77 -3.73 -2.92
C VAL A 181 -12.22 -4.15 -2.74
N VAL A 182 -12.42 -5.37 -2.25
CA VAL A 182 -13.71 -5.90 -1.82
C VAL A 182 -13.68 -6.05 -0.31
N PHE A 183 -14.65 -5.47 0.39
CA PHE A 183 -14.90 -5.83 1.80
C PHE A 183 -15.80 -7.05 1.87
N VAL A 184 -15.30 -8.09 2.52
CA VAL A 184 -15.96 -9.37 2.73
C VAL A 184 -16.43 -9.44 4.18
N PHE A 185 -17.73 -9.56 4.38
CA PHE A 185 -18.37 -9.60 5.70
C PHE A 185 -18.84 -11.02 6.00
N PRO A 186 -18.15 -11.78 6.87
CA PRO A 186 -18.55 -13.15 7.17
C PRO A 186 -19.85 -13.23 7.97
N GLY A 187 -20.40 -14.45 8.02
CA GLY A 187 -21.52 -14.77 8.90
C GLY A 187 -21.08 -15.04 10.34
N GLN A 188 -21.89 -15.80 11.07
CA GLN A 188 -21.53 -16.29 12.40
C GLN A 188 -20.42 -17.34 12.32
N GLY A 189 -19.48 -17.33 13.28
CA GLY A 189 -18.40 -18.30 13.41
C GLY A 189 -17.02 -17.69 13.72
N SER A 190 -16.84 -16.39 13.46
CA SER A 190 -15.58 -15.68 13.71
C SER A 190 -15.43 -15.16 15.16
N GLN A 191 -16.47 -15.25 15.98
CA GLN A 191 -16.49 -14.70 17.33
C GLN A 191 -15.54 -15.42 18.30
N TRP A 192 -15.02 -14.66 19.26
CA TRP A 192 -14.28 -15.15 20.42
C TRP A 192 -14.41 -14.16 21.58
N ALA A 193 -14.38 -14.67 22.82
CA ALA A 193 -14.52 -13.84 24.01
C ALA A 193 -13.31 -12.92 24.17
N GLY A 194 -13.55 -11.62 24.35
CA GLY A 194 -12.50 -10.61 24.43
C GLY A 194 -12.07 -10.04 23.09
N MET A 195 -12.74 -10.39 21.98
CA MET A 195 -12.39 -9.84 20.67
C MET A 195 -12.39 -8.31 20.65
N ALA A 196 -11.34 -7.73 20.06
CA ALA A 196 -11.13 -6.29 19.86
C ALA A 196 -11.21 -5.40 21.11
N ARG A 197 -11.03 -5.95 22.33
CA ARG A 197 -10.96 -5.12 23.55
C ARG A 197 -9.84 -4.09 23.48
N ASP A 198 -8.64 -4.54 23.13
CA ASP A 198 -7.47 -3.68 22.99
C ASP A 198 -7.68 -2.62 21.89
N LEU A 199 -8.37 -2.98 20.80
CA LEU A 199 -8.71 -2.04 19.73
C LEU A 199 -9.77 -1.01 20.17
N TRP A 200 -10.75 -1.40 20.99
CA TRP A 200 -11.70 -0.45 21.57
C TRP A 200 -11.00 0.59 22.44
N GLU A 201 -9.94 0.21 23.15
CA GLU A 201 -9.18 1.15 23.98
C GLU A 201 -8.19 2.01 23.18
N SER A 202 -7.65 1.48 22.08
CA SER A 202 -6.56 2.12 21.33
C SER A 202 -6.98 2.82 20.03
N SER A 203 -8.16 2.55 19.48
CA SER A 203 -8.67 3.15 18.24
C SER A 203 -9.93 3.98 18.50
N PRO A 204 -9.84 5.33 18.51
CA PRO A 204 -10.99 6.20 18.69
C PRO A 204 -12.11 5.97 17.67
N VAL A 205 -11.75 5.68 16.41
CA VAL A 205 -12.70 5.41 15.32
C VAL A 205 -13.50 4.13 15.59
N PHE A 206 -12.81 3.08 16.06
CA PHE A 206 -13.47 1.82 16.41
C PHE A 206 -14.39 2.02 17.61
N ALA A 207 -13.89 2.69 18.66
CA ALA A 207 -14.66 2.96 19.87
C ALA A 207 -15.94 3.75 19.59
N GLU A 208 -15.84 4.85 18.82
CA GLU A 208 -16.98 5.70 18.47
C GLU A 208 -18.08 4.90 17.75
N ARG A 209 -17.70 4.07 16.76
CA ARG A 209 -18.69 3.28 16.03
C ARG A 209 -19.29 2.15 16.87
N MET A 210 -18.50 1.51 17.73
CA MET A 210 -19.01 0.50 18.67
C MET A 210 -19.98 1.10 19.69
N GLU A 211 -19.67 2.28 20.24
CA GLU A 211 -20.53 3.00 21.18
C GLU A 211 -21.83 3.50 20.52
N GLU A 212 -21.75 3.93 19.26
CA GLU A 212 -22.94 4.26 18.48
C GLU A 212 -23.84 3.04 18.28
N CYS A 213 -23.25 1.88 17.94
CA CYS A 213 -23.97 0.61 17.85
C CYS A 213 -24.62 0.22 19.19
N GLU A 214 -23.90 0.36 20.30
CA GLU A 214 -24.40 0.05 21.63
C GLU A 214 -25.62 0.91 22.00
N ARG A 215 -25.57 2.23 21.73
CA ARG A 215 -26.73 3.10 21.98
C ARG A 215 -27.96 2.67 21.18
N LEU A 216 -27.78 2.36 19.90
CA LEU A 216 -28.88 1.96 19.02
C LEU A 216 -29.44 0.56 19.38
N LEU A 217 -28.58 -0.34 19.85
CA LEU A 217 -28.99 -1.67 20.35
C LEU A 217 -29.76 -1.58 21.67
N SER A 218 -29.43 -0.62 22.56
CA SER A 218 -30.01 -0.55 23.92
C SER A 218 -31.54 -0.52 23.99
N GLY A 219 -32.23 -0.08 22.93
CA GLY A 219 -33.69 -0.11 22.83
C GLY A 219 -34.30 -1.43 22.33
N LEU A 220 -33.46 -2.36 21.87
CA LEU A 220 -33.85 -3.61 21.21
C LEU A 220 -33.42 -4.87 21.96
N VAL A 221 -32.42 -4.76 22.84
CA VAL A 221 -31.82 -5.88 23.59
C VAL A 221 -31.76 -5.60 25.09
N ASP A 222 -31.59 -6.65 25.90
CA ASP A 222 -31.50 -6.59 27.36
C ASP A 222 -30.07 -6.74 27.90
N TRP A 223 -29.06 -6.65 27.03
CA TRP A 223 -27.63 -6.80 27.33
C TRP A 223 -26.80 -5.60 26.84
N SER A 224 -25.61 -5.41 27.41
CA SER A 224 -24.62 -4.43 26.94
C SER A 224 -23.67 -5.07 25.92
N LEU A 225 -23.34 -4.32 24.86
CA LEU A 225 -22.40 -4.77 23.82
C LEU A 225 -21.03 -5.09 24.40
N ARG A 226 -20.55 -4.26 25.33
CA ARG A 226 -19.25 -4.45 25.97
C ARG A 226 -19.22 -5.67 26.88
N ASP A 227 -20.30 -5.92 27.63
CA ASP A 227 -20.42 -7.10 28.49
C ASP A 227 -20.57 -8.37 27.65
N ALA A 228 -21.32 -8.34 26.55
CA ALA A 228 -21.50 -9.48 25.66
C ALA A 228 -20.17 -9.91 25.01
N LEU A 229 -19.28 -8.97 24.63
CA LEU A 229 -17.93 -9.30 24.16
C LEU A 229 -17.09 -10.05 25.19
N ALA A 230 -17.39 -9.86 26.47
CA ALA A 230 -16.64 -10.48 27.57
C ALA A 230 -17.09 -11.89 27.92
N ASP A 231 -18.28 -12.30 27.49
CA ASP A 231 -18.96 -13.49 27.97
C ASP A 231 -19.12 -14.52 26.84
N GLU A 232 -18.38 -15.63 26.93
CA GLU A 232 -18.46 -16.74 25.98
C GLU A 232 -19.86 -17.36 25.92
N ALA A 233 -20.58 -17.42 27.04
CA ALA A 233 -21.94 -17.95 27.06
C ALA A 233 -22.93 -17.01 26.37
N ALA A 234 -22.73 -15.70 26.49
CA ALA A 234 -23.50 -14.72 25.75
C ALA A 234 -23.23 -14.85 24.24
N LEU A 235 -21.96 -14.97 23.83
CA LEU A 235 -21.57 -15.17 22.43
C LEU A 235 -22.02 -16.51 21.82
N ALA A 236 -22.50 -17.46 22.64
CA ALA A 236 -23.11 -18.69 22.16
C ALA A 236 -24.59 -18.52 21.76
N ARG A 237 -25.26 -17.45 22.20
CA ARG A 237 -26.66 -17.16 21.88
C ARG A 237 -26.77 -16.44 20.54
N VAL A 238 -27.59 -16.96 19.62
CA VAL A 238 -27.78 -16.38 18.27
C VAL A 238 -28.27 -14.93 18.31
N ASP A 239 -29.18 -14.62 19.23
CA ASP A 239 -29.79 -13.30 19.38
C ASP A 239 -28.81 -12.25 19.94
N VAL A 240 -27.69 -12.70 20.52
CA VAL A 240 -26.59 -11.85 21.00
C VAL A 240 -25.47 -11.77 19.95
N VAL A 241 -24.97 -12.92 19.48
CA VAL A 241 -23.75 -12.97 18.66
C VAL A 241 -23.91 -12.31 17.29
N GLN A 242 -25.09 -12.38 16.67
CA GLN A 242 -25.30 -11.75 15.36
C GLN A 242 -25.22 -10.21 15.43
N PRO A 243 -25.96 -9.53 16.34
CA PRO A 243 -25.77 -8.09 16.58
C PRO A 243 -24.36 -7.68 17.00
N VAL A 244 -23.71 -8.50 17.85
CA VAL A 244 -22.31 -8.24 18.27
C VAL A 244 -21.38 -8.29 17.04
N LEU A 245 -21.47 -9.34 16.22
CA LEU A 245 -20.66 -9.47 15.01
C LEU A 245 -20.96 -8.37 13.99
N PHE A 246 -22.22 -7.98 13.83
CA PHE A 246 -22.57 -6.83 13.00
C PHE A 246 -21.84 -5.56 13.47
N SER A 247 -21.92 -5.25 14.77
CA SER A 247 -21.27 -4.07 15.36
C SER A 247 -19.76 -4.10 15.16
N MET A 248 -19.14 -5.27 15.36
CA MET A 248 -17.72 -5.50 15.06
C MET A 248 -17.38 -5.21 13.60
N MET A 249 -18.13 -5.81 12.66
CA MET A 249 -17.87 -5.71 11.23
C MET A 249 -17.97 -4.27 10.71
N VAL A 250 -19.02 -3.54 11.09
CA VAL A 250 -19.18 -2.14 10.66
C VAL A 250 -18.14 -1.23 11.31
N SER A 251 -17.76 -1.48 12.56
CA SER A 251 -16.71 -0.69 13.24
C SER A 251 -15.33 -0.96 12.65
N LEU A 252 -15.00 -2.20 12.31
CA LEU A 252 -13.76 -2.54 11.61
C LEU A 252 -13.72 -1.93 10.19
N ALA A 253 -14.85 -1.89 9.48
CA ALA A 253 -14.92 -1.22 8.19
C ALA A 253 -14.58 0.28 8.30
N GLU A 254 -15.05 0.97 9.34
CA GLU A 254 -14.68 2.36 9.59
C GLU A 254 -13.19 2.52 9.92
N VAL A 255 -12.59 1.56 10.64
CA VAL A 255 -11.14 1.58 10.89
C VAL A 255 -10.36 1.51 9.57
N TRP A 256 -10.72 0.60 8.66
CA TRP A 256 -10.08 0.54 7.34
C TRP A 256 -10.23 1.84 6.55
N ARG A 257 -11.46 2.40 6.49
CA ARG A 257 -11.74 3.68 5.84
C ARG A 257 -10.96 4.84 6.44
N SER A 258 -10.77 4.83 7.77
CA SER A 258 -9.99 5.85 8.47
C SER A 258 -8.52 5.88 8.04
N TYR A 259 -7.99 4.78 7.50
CA TYR A 259 -6.66 4.68 6.89
C TYR A 259 -6.68 4.79 5.36
N GLY A 260 -7.78 5.30 4.78
CA GLY A 260 -7.94 5.56 3.35
C GLY A 260 -8.25 4.32 2.50
N VAL A 261 -8.49 3.16 3.11
CA VAL A 261 -8.85 1.94 2.38
C VAL A 261 -10.36 1.89 2.19
N GLU A 262 -10.82 2.27 1.00
CA GLU A 262 -12.23 2.26 0.62
C GLU A 262 -12.60 1.01 -0.20
N PRO A 263 -13.75 0.37 0.07
CA PRO A 263 -14.22 -0.75 -0.74
C PRO A 263 -14.75 -0.25 -2.09
N SER A 264 -14.33 -0.90 -3.17
CA SER A 264 -14.91 -0.76 -4.50
C SER A 264 -16.14 -1.66 -4.71
N ALA A 265 -16.33 -2.67 -3.85
CA ALA A 265 -17.51 -3.50 -3.76
C ALA A 265 -17.61 -4.12 -2.36
N VAL A 266 -18.80 -4.56 -1.98
CA VAL A 266 -19.02 -5.33 -0.75
C VAL A 266 -19.72 -6.66 -1.06
N VAL A 267 -19.41 -7.66 -0.24
CA VAL A 267 -20.11 -8.96 -0.23
C VAL A 267 -20.25 -9.44 1.21
N GLY A 268 -21.40 -10.00 1.54
CA GLY A 268 -21.66 -10.58 2.86
C GLY A 268 -22.05 -12.04 2.77
N HIS A 269 -21.68 -12.84 3.77
CA HIS A 269 -22.09 -14.24 3.89
C HIS A 269 -23.25 -14.36 4.88
N SER A 270 -24.43 -14.75 4.40
CA SER A 270 -25.64 -14.88 5.25
C SER A 270 -25.94 -13.56 5.99
N GLN A 271 -25.97 -13.57 7.33
CA GLN A 271 -26.19 -12.37 8.16
C GLN A 271 -25.14 -11.26 7.93
N GLY A 272 -23.94 -11.61 7.44
CA GLY A 272 -22.92 -10.63 7.04
C GLY A 272 -23.37 -9.68 5.94
N GLU A 273 -24.40 -10.05 5.15
CA GLU A 273 -24.99 -9.13 4.17
C GLU A 273 -25.65 -7.90 4.81
N VAL A 274 -26.08 -7.97 6.07
CA VAL A 274 -26.60 -6.79 6.79
C VAL A 274 -25.48 -5.78 7.01
N ALA A 275 -24.29 -6.24 7.39
CA ALA A 275 -23.11 -5.38 7.53
C ALA A 275 -22.65 -4.83 6.16
N ALA A 276 -22.65 -5.68 5.12
CA ALA A 276 -22.35 -5.24 3.76
C ALA A 276 -23.33 -4.16 3.27
N ALA A 277 -24.63 -4.33 3.50
CA ALA A 277 -25.65 -3.35 3.12
C ALA A 277 -25.51 -2.02 3.88
N CYS A 278 -25.14 -2.07 5.16
CA CYS A 278 -24.82 -0.88 5.95
C CYS A 278 -23.59 -0.15 5.41
N VAL A 279 -22.49 -0.86 5.15
CA VAL A 279 -21.23 -0.27 4.67
C VAL A 279 -21.35 0.27 3.23
N ALA A 280 -22.20 -0.34 2.41
CA ALA A 280 -22.57 0.16 1.09
C ALA A 280 -23.51 1.37 1.12
N GLY A 281 -24.00 1.78 2.30
CA GLY A 281 -24.90 2.93 2.47
C GLY A 281 -26.37 2.63 2.15
N VAL A 282 -26.74 1.38 1.85
CA VAL A 282 -28.13 1.00 1.56
C VAL A 282 -28.97 1.07 2.82
N LEU A 283 -28.47 0.50 3.91
CA LEU A 283 -29.13 0.58 5.21
C LEU A 283 -28.46 1.67 6.04
N SER A 284 -29.28 2.47 6.72
CA SER A 284 -28.77 3.29 7.82
C SER A 284 -28.24 2.39 8.93
N LEU A 285 -27.34 2.91 9.78
CA LEU A 285 -26.86 2.14 10.93
C LEU A 285 -28.02 1.71 11.85
N GLU A 286 -29.00 2.60 12.08
CA GLU A 286 -30.20 2.30 12.86
C GLU A 286 -31.03 1.16 12.25
N ASP A 287 -31.29 1.22 10.94
CA ASP A 287 -32.06 0.21 10.24
C ASP A 287 -31.34 -1.13 10.19
N ALA A 288 -30.03 -1.13 9.95
CA ALA A 288 -29.22 -2.34 9.95
C ALA A 288 -29.18 -3.01 11.34
N ILE A 289 -29.09 -2.21 12.42
CA ILE A 289 -29.19 -2.70 13.80
C ILE A 289 -30.57 -3.29 14.07
N ARG A 290 -31.65 -2.65 13.60
CA ARG A 290 -33.00 -3.20 13.64
C ARG A 290 -33.08 -4.55 12.92
N VAL A 291 -32.59 -4.62 11.68
CA VAL A 291 -32.61 -5.85 10.87
C VAL A 291 -31.89 -6.98 11.60
N VAL A 292 -30.64 -6.76 12.05
CA VAL A 292 -29.86 -7.83 12.67
C VAL A 292 -30.44 -8.27 14.03
N ALA A 293 -30.87 -7.34 14.88
CA ALA A 293 -31.41 -7.66 16.20
C ALA A 293 -32.78 -8.36 16.13
N LEU A 294 -33.67 -7.91 15.25
CA LEU A 294 -35.00 -8.50 15.09
C LEU A 294 -34.92 -9.85 14.39
N ARG A 295 -34.09 -9.97 13.35
CA ARG A 295 -33.83 -11.24 12.65
C ARG A 295 -33.22 -12.28 13.58
N SER A 296 -32.20 -11.90 14.36
CA SER A 296 -31.53 -12.84 15.28
C SER A 296 -32.47 -13.32 16.39
N ARG A 297 -33.38 -12.45 16.87
CA ARG A 297 -34.42 -12.83 17.84
C ARG A 297 -35.46 -13.80 17.24
N ALA A 298 -35.88 -13.60 16.00
CA ALA A 298 -36.82 -14.52 15.34
C ALA A 298 -36.26 -15.94 15.22
N LEU A 299 -34.92 -16.08 15.08
CA LEU A 299 -34.26 -17.39 15.04
C LEU A 299 -34.44 -18.21 16.33
N LEU A 300 -34.73 -17.58 17.46
CA LEU A 300 -35.00 -18.28 18.72
C LEU A 300 -36.22 -19.22 18.62
N ALA A 301 -37.18 -18.93 17.75
CA ALA A 301 -38.36 -19.78 17.57
C ALA A 301 -38.02 -21.16 16.95
N ILE A 302 -36.89 -21.26 16.25
CA ILE A 302 -36.39 -22.50 15.61
C ILE A 302 -35.11 -23.05 16.25
N ALA A 303 -34.59 -22.39 17.29
CA ALA A 303 -33.44 -22.85 18.05
C ALA A 303 -33.71 -24.22 18.71
N GLY A 304 -32.68 -25.07 18.76
CA GLY A 304 -32.73 -26.43 19.28
C GLY A 304 -33.43 -27.46 18.38
N ARG A 305 -33.94 -27.08 17.21
CA ARG A 305 -34.66 -27.98 16.29
C ARG A 305 -33.79 -28.61 15.21
N GLY A 306 -32.55 -28.16 15.07
CA GLY A 306 -31.64 -28.62 14.02
C GLY A 306 -30.21 -28.17 14.26
N GLY A 307 -29.43 -28.14 13.19
CA GLY A 307 -28.08 -27.60 13.22
C GLY A 307 -27.51 -27.38 11.84
N MET A 308 -26.18 -27.26 11.78
CA MET A 308 -25.42 -27.13 10.54
C MET A 308 -24.14 -27.98 10.59
N LEU A 309 -23.81 -28.62 9.46
CA LEU A 309 -22.63 -29.48 9.30
C LEU A 309 -21.76 -28.96 8.16
N SER A 310 -20.51 -28.62 8.47
CA SER A 310 -19.49 -28.28 7.48
C SER A 310 -18.88 -29.55 6.89
N ILE A 311 -18.72 -29.59 5.57
CA ILE A 311 -18.29 -30.76 4.81
C ILE A 311 -17.19 -30.34 3.82
N VAL A 312 -16.06 -31.05 3.84
CA VAL A 312 -14.97 -30.84 2.89
C VAL A 312 -15.19 -31.68 1.64
N ALA A 313 -16.06 -31.20 0.75
CA ALA A 313 -16.41 -31.82 -0.52
C ALA A 313 -17.00 -30.79 -1.49
N SER A 314 -17.11 -31.14 -2.77
CA SER A 314 -17.76 -30.29 -3.77
C SER A 314 -19.28 -30.27 -3.61
N GLN A 315 -19.92 -29.19 -4.07
CA GLN A 315 -21.38 -29.03 -4.02
C GLN A 315 -22.11 -30.19 -4.68
N ASP A 316 -21.68 -30.62 -5.86
CA ASP A 316 -22.32 -31.71 -6.61
C ASP A 316 -22.26 -33.03 -5.83
N TRP A 317 -21.10 -33.33 -5.24
CA TRP A 317 -20.92 -34.53 -4.43
C TRP A 317 -21.84 -34.48 -3.21
N VAL A 318 -21.90 -33.36 -2.49
CA VAL A 318 -22.77 -33.22 -1.31
C VAL A 318 -24.24 -33.35 -1.70
N ARG A 319 -24.66 -32.74 -2.83
CA ARG A 319 -26.04 -32.80 -3.34
C ARG A 319 -26.52 -34.24 -3.52
N GLU A 320 -25.70 -35.10 -4.12
CA GLU A 320 -26.01 -36.52 -4.29
C GLU A 320 -26.18 -37.27 -2.95
N ARG A 321 -25.49 -36.85 -1.89
CA ARG A 321 -25.54 -37.54 -0.58
C ARG A 321 -26.68 -37.07 0.31
N ILE A 322 -27.18 -35.86 0.09
CA ILE A 322 -28.34 -35.34 0.83
C ILE A 322 -29.67 -35.70 0.17
N GLU A 323 -29.70 -36.10 -1.10
CA GLU A 323 -30.91 -36.50 -1.82
C GLU A 323 -31.80 -37.50 -1.04
N PRO A 324 -31.27 -38.55 -0.36
CA PRO A 324 -32.09 -39.47 0.42
C PRO A 324 -32.80 -38.85 1.63
N PHE A 325 -32.36 -37.67 2.09
CA PHE A 325 -32.93 -36.99 3.25
C PHE A 325 -34.08 -36.04 2.88
N GLY A 326 -34.31 -35.76 1.60
CA GLY A 326 -35.37 -34.84 1.14
C GLY A 326 -35.26 -33.46 1.82
N ASP A 327 -36.40 -32.90 2.23
CA ASP A 327 -36.47 -31.55 2.84
C ASP A 327 -35.85 -31.46 4.25
N ARG A 328 -35.43 -32.60 4.83
CA ARG A 328 -34.82 -32.64 6.16
C ARG A 328 -33.41 -32.08 6.19
N ILE A 329 -32.72 -32.03 5.04
CA ILE A 329 -31.38 -31.44 4.89
C ILE A 329 -31.34 -30.58 3.62
N SER A 330 -30.87 -29.34 3.76
CA SER A 330 -30.62 -28.41 2.66
C SER A 330 -29.14 -28.06 2.57
N ILE A 331 -28.65 -27.74 1.36
CA ILE A 331 -27.36 -27.03 1.25
C ILE A 331 -27.60 -25.62 1.77
N ALA A 332 -26.83 -25.24 2.79
CA ALA A 332 -26.94 -23.94 3.44
C ALA A 332 -25.97 -22.92 2.86
N ALA A 333 -24.75 -23.33 2.53
CA ALA A 333 -23.74 -22.47 1.95
C ALA A 333 -22.74 -23.25 1.08
N VAL A 334 -22.25 -22.59 0.03
CA VAL A 334 -21.11 -23.04 -0.78
C VAL A 334 -20.05 -21.96 -0.69
N ASN A 335 -19.04 -22.21 0.16
CA ASN A 335 -18.02 -21.23 0.56
C ASN A 335 -16.75 -21.31 -0.29
N GLY A 336 -16.62 -22.36 -1.08
CA GLY A 336 -15.52 -22.60 -2.00
C GLY A 336 -15.67 -23.97 -2.65
N PRO A 337 -14.79 -24.32 -3.61
CA PRO A 337 -14.89 -25.54 -4.41
C PRO A 337 -14.93 -26.83 -3.59
N LYS A 338 -14.39 -26.82 -2.36
CA LYS A 338 -14.37 -27.96 -1.43
C LYS A 338 -14.93 -27.60 -0.04
N ALA A 339 -15.70 -26.53 0.08
CA ALA A 339 -16.21 -26.04 1.37
C ALA A 339 -17.73 -25.85 1.31
N VAL A 340 -18.49 -26.88 1.69
CA VAL A 340 -19.95 -26.88 1.65
C VAL A 340 -20.51 -27.03 3.06
N VAL A 341 -21.53 -26.26 3.38
CA VAL A 341 -22.28 -26.39 4.64
C VAL A 341 -23.70 -26.84 4.33
N VAL A 342 -24.19 -27.83 5.08
CA VAL A 342 -25.58 -28.26 5.04
C VAL A 342 -26.27 -27.94 6.36
N SER A 343 -27.58 -27.72 6.33
CA SER A 343 -28.41 -27.45 7.50
C SER A 343 -29.69 -28.27 7.47
N GLY A 344 -30.24 -28.61 8.64
CA GLY A 344 -31.40 -29.49 8.71
C GLY A 344 -31.65 -30.10 10.08
N ASP A 345 -32.54 -31.10 10.11
CA ASP A 345 -32.91 -31.81 11.33
C ASP A 345 -31.68 -32.43 12.01
N ALA A 346 -31.62 -32.34 13.35
CA ALA A 346 -30.45 -32.78 14.11
C ALA A 346 -30.13 -34.28 13.92
N ASP A 347 -31.16 -35.13 13.85
CA ASP A 347 -31.02 -36.57 13.65
C ASP A 347 -30.62 -36.91 12.20
N ALA A 348 -31.14 -36.20 11.21
CA ALA A 348 -30.74 -36.32 9.81
C ALA A 348 -29.26 -35.95 9.62
N LEU A 349 -28.82 -34.83 10.22
CA LEU A 349 -27.42 -34.40 10.17
C LEU A 349 -26.49 -35.40 10.87
N GLN A 350 -26.93 -36.04 11.96
CA GLN A 350 -26.18 -37.10 12.62
C GLN A 350 -26.03 -38.34 11.72
N GLU A 351 -27.11 -38.76 11.05
CA GLU A 351 -27.09 -39.87 10.09
C GLU A 351 -26.17 -39.57 8.90
N LEU A 352 -26.30 -38.38 8.29
CA LEU A 352 -25.40 -37.92 7.24
C LEU A 352 -23.95 -37.90 7.72
N GLY A 353 -23.68 -37.38 8.91
CA GLY A 353 -22.35 -37.35 9.50
C GLY A 353 -21.70 -38.74 9.63
N ALA A 354 -22.50 -39.78 9.91
CA ALA A 354 -22.04 -41.17 9.92
C ALA A 354 -21.75 -41.71 8.51
N VAL A 355 -22.58 -41.37 7.52
CA VAL A 355 -22.36 -41.70 6.11
C VAL A 355 -21.04 -41.08 5.61
N LEU A 356 -20.83 -39.79 5.89
CA LEU A 356 -19.62 -39.06 5.51
C LEU A 356 -18.37 -39.62 6.20
N ALA A 357 -18.48 -39.97 7.49
CA ALA A 357 -17.37 -40.59 8.22
C ALA A 357 -16.93 -41.92 7.59
N LYS A 358 -17.90 -42.76 7.19
CA LYS A 358 -17.63 -44.03 6.51
C LYS A 358 -16.97 -43.84 5.14
N ALA A 359 -17.27 -42.73 4.47
CA ALA A 359 -16.66 -42.34 3.20
C ALA A 359 -15.30 -41.65 3.36
N GLY A 360 -14.81 -41.44 4.59
CA GLY A 360 -13.54 -40.75 4.85
C GLY A 360 -13.57 -39.25 4.59
N VAL A 361 -14.75 -38.64 4.52
CA VAL A 361 -14.92 -37.20 4.26
C VAL A 361 -14.79 -36.43 5.57
N MET A 362 -13.97 -35.37 5.57
CA MET A 362 -13.82 -34.50 6.73
C MET A 362 -15.09 -33.64 6.92
N ARG A 363 -15.58 -33.61 8.16
CA ARG A 363 -16.82 -32.91 8.54
C ARG A 363 -16.84 -32.57 10.02
N TRP A 364 -17.45 -31.44 10.36
CA TRP A 364 -17.64 -30.98 11.74
C TRP A 364 -18.91 -30.14 11.86
N ASN A 365 -19.54 -30.18 13.05
CA ASN A 365 -20.68 -29.31 13.35
C ASN A 365 -20.21 -27.86 13.40
N VAL A 366 -21.02 -26.94 12.88
CA VAL A 366 -20.75 -25.50 13.00
C VAL A 366 -20.96 -25.08 14.45
N PRO A 367 -19.93 -24.59 15.17
CA PRO A 367 -20.05 -24.26 16.59
C PRO A 367 -21.05 -23.11 16.84
N GLY A 368 -21.84 -23.22 17.92
CA GLY A 368 -22.78 -22.19 18.34
C GLY A 368 -24.00 -22.02 17.43
N VAL A 369 -24.25 -22.97 16.52
CA VAL A 369 -25.43 -22.96 15.64
C VAL A 369 -26.30 -24.18 15.94
N ASP A 370 -27.33 -23.95 16.76
CA ASP A 370 -28.34 -24.94 17.17
C ASP A 370 -29.67 -24.78 16.42
N PHE A 371 -29.65 -24.03 15.32
CA PHE A 371 -30.78 -23.80 14.43
C PHE A 371 -30.37 -24.11 12.99
N SER A 372 -31.35 -24.23 12.09
CA SER A 372 -31.11 -24.55 10.68
C SER A 372 -31.52 -23.38 9.79
N ALA A 373 -30.64 -22.37 9.70
CA ALA A 373 -30.77 -21.35 8.66
C ALA A 373 -30.55 -21.96 7.26
N HIS A 374 -31.04 -21.28 6.23
CA HIS A 374 -30.91 -21.69 4.83
C HIS A 374 -31.57 -23.06 4.53
N SER A 375 -32.64 -23.40 5.27
CA SER A 375 -33.42 -24.63 5.10
C SER A 375 -34.92 -24.37 5.23
N ALA A 376 -35.74 -25.41 5.00
CA ALA A 376 -37.18 -25.37 5.16
C ALA A 376 -37.64 -24.93 6.57
N HIS A 377 -36.80 -25.07 7.61
CA HIS A 377 -37.15 -24.63 8.98
C HIS A 377 -37.45 -23.13 9.06
N VAL A 378 -36.83 -22.33 8.18
CA VAL A 378 -36.99 -20.87 8.13
C VAL A 378 -38.36 -20.46 7.59
N GLU A 379 -39.08 -21.33 6.87
CA GLU A 379 -40.39 -21.00 6.28
C GLU A 379 -41.42 -20.65 7.35
N SER A 380 -41.28 -21.19 8.57
CA SER A 380 -42.15 -20.83 9.69
C SER A 380 -41.98 -19.39 10.17
N LEU A 381 -40.88 -18.72 9.80
CA LEU A 381 -40.53 -17.36 10.18
C LEU A 381 -40.89 -16.32 9.11
N GLU A 382 -41.39 -16.72 7.94
CA GLU A 382 -41.62 -15.80 6.80
C GLU A 382 -42.55 -14.64 7.18
N GLY A 383 -43.70 -14.95 7.79
CA GLY A 383 -44.66 -13.93 8.22
C GLY A 383 -44.11 -13.01 9.31
N GLU A 384 -43.43 -13.58 10.31
CA GLU A 384 -42.83 -12.80 11.40
C GLU A 384 -41.72 -11.87 10.88
N LEU A 385 -40.84 -12.37 9.99
CA LEU A 385 -39.78 -11.56 9.37
C LEU A 385 -40.35 -10.44 8.51
N ALA A 386 -41.42 -10.70 7.75
CA ALA A 386 -42.09 -9.68 6.96
C ALA A 386 -42.67 -8.56 7.84
N GLU A 387 -43.28 -8.91 8.97
CA GLU A 387 -43.85 -7.94 9.92
C GLU A 387 -42.77 -7.12 10.63
N ILE A 388 -41.74 -7.76 11.19
CA ILE A 388 -40.72 -7.06 12.00
C ILE A 388 -39.81 -6.16 11.15
N LEU A 389 -39.65 -6.45 9.86
CA LEU A 389 -38.80 -5.69 8.93
C LEU A 389 -39.58 -4.69 8.06
N ALA A 390 -40.90 -4.56 8.22
CA ALA A 390 -41.74 -3.69 7.39
C ALA A 390 -41.38 -2.18 7.47
N GLY A 391 -40.71 -1.75 8.55
CA GLY A 391 -40.33 -0.35 8.77
C GLY A 391 -38.90 0.00 8.34
N VAL A 392 -38.17 -0.92 7.71
CA VAL A 392 -36.79 -0.70 7.27
C VAL A 392 -36.78 0.15 5.99
N GLU A 393 -36.08 1.29 6.03
CA GLU A 393 -35.95 2.18 4.88
C GLU A 393 -34.64 1.93 4.12
N LEU A 394 -34.74 1.84 2.79
CA LEU A 394 -33.60 1.65 1.90
C LEU A 394 -33.14 2.98 1.31
N ARG A 395 -31.82 3.13 1.16
CA ARG A 395 -31.15 4.26 0.53
C ARG A 395 -30.42 3.82 -0.73
N ALA A 396 -30.04 4.79 -1.56
CA ALA A 396 -29.21 4.52 -2.73
C ALA A 396 -27.82 4.06 -2.28
N ALA A 397 -27.32 2.97 -2.87
CA ALA A 397 -26.00 2.45 -2.56
C ALA A 397 -24.91 3.41 -3.04
N GLU A 398 -23.90 3.61 -2.20
CA GLU A 398 -22.67 4.34 -2.52
C GLU A 398 -21.59 3.40 -3.08
N VAL A 399 -21.64 2.12 -2.66
CA VAL A 399 -20.70 1.07 -3.06
C VAL A 399 -21.48 -0.10 -3.68
N PRO A 400 -21.02 -0.69 -4.80
CA PRO A 400 -21.63 -1.88 -5.38
C PRO A 400 -21.81 -3.02 -4.37
N PHE A 401 -23.02 -3.57 -4.30
CA PHE A 401 -23.38 -4.68 -3.42
C PHE A 401 -23.54 -5.97 -4.23
N TYR A 402 -22.76 -6.99 -3.89
CA TYR A 402 -22.88 -8.33 -4.48
C TYR A 402 -23.63 -9.23 -3.51
N SER A 403 -24.77 -9.73 -3.96
CA SER A 403 -25.61 -10.64 -3.18
C SER A 403 -25.13 -12.07 -3.33
N THR A 404 -24.96 -12.76 -2.20
CA THR A 404 -24.71 -14.21 -2.19
C THR A 404 -25.98 -15.04 -2.36
N VAL A 405 -27.15 -14.41 -2.35
CA VAL A 405 -28.42 -15.07 -2.69
C VAL A 405 -28.54 -15.23 -4.21
N THR A 406 -28.24 -14.17 -4.96
CA THR A 406 -28.33 -14.17 -6.43
C THR A 406 -27.01 -14.52 -7.13
N ALA A 407 -25.89 -14.45 -6.40
CA ALA A 407 -24.52 -14.60 -6.91
C ALA A 407 -24.14 -13.57 -7.99
N ALA A 408 -24.61 -12.33 -7.81
CA ALA A 408 -24.43 -11.24 -8.78
C ALA A 408 -24.52 -9.86 -8.09
N PRO A 409 -24.09 -8.78 -8.76
CA PRO A 409 -24.45 -7.42 -8.36
C PRO A 409 -25.97 -7.31 -8.24
N LEU A 410 -26.46 -6.75 -7.13
CA LEU A 410 -27.89 -6.58 -6.89
C LEU A 410 -28.29 -5.11 -6.99
N ASN A 411 -29.44 -4.83 -7.61
CA ASN A 411 -30.09 -3.54 -7.44
C ASN A 411 -30.56 -3.39 -6.00
N THR A 412 -29.96 -2.48 -5.25
CA THR A 412 -30.16 -2.40 -3.79
C THR A 412 -31.54 -1.96 -3.37
N ALA A 413 -32.38 -1.46 -4.28
CA ALA A 413 -33.82 -1.26 -4.05
C ALA A 413 -34.58 -2.57 -3.79
N GLU A 414 -33.98 -3.73 -4.12
CA GLU A 414 -34.56 -5.06 -3.89
C GLU A 414 -34.22 -5.61 -2.50
N LEU A 415 -33.47 -4.90 -1.65
CA LEU A 415 -33.10 -5.33 -0.29
C LEU A 415 -34.25 -5.16 0.73
N ASP A 416 -35.48 -5.47 0.32
CA ASP A 416 -36.70 -5.37 1.12
C ASP A 416 -36.82 -6.50 2.17
N SER A 417 -37.91 -6.49 2.96
CA SER A 417 -38.17 -7.55 3.94
C SER A 417 -38.23 -8.95 3.31
N GLY A 418 -38.75 -9.05 2.09
CA GLY A 418 -38.78 -10.29 1.31
C GLY A 418 -37.38 -10.78 0.94
N TYR A 419 -36.46 -9.86 0.65
CA TYR A 419 -35.05 -10.20 0.45
C TYR A 419 -34.39 -10.72 1.72
N TRP A 420 -34.59 -10.08 2.87
CA TRP A 420 -33.99 -10.56 4.12
C TRP A 420 -34.52 -11.93 4.53
N TYR A 421 -35.79 -12.24 4.23
CA TYR A 421 -36.30 -13.61 4.31
C TYR A 421 -35.57 -14.56 3.35
N ARG A 422 -35.45 -14.20 2.06
CA ARG A 422 -34.71 -15.03 1.08
C ARG A 422 -33.25 -15.24 1.50
N ASN A 423 -32.55 -14.21 1.99
CA ASN A 423 -31.20 -14.31 2.52
C ASN A 423 -31.11 -15.33 3.67
N LEU A 424 -32.12 -15.41 4.52
CA LEU A 424 -32.15 -16.40 5.60
C LEU A 424 -32.60 -17.80 5.14
N ARG A 425 -33.47 -17.90 4.14
CA ARG A 425 -34.08 -19.16 3.68
C ARG A 425 -33.28 -19.87 2.60
N GLN A 426 -32.66 -19.15 1.68
CA GLN A 426 -31.98 -19.69 0.49
C GLN A 426 -30.49 -19.96 0.76
N PRO A 427 -29.84 -20.85 -0.01
CA PRO A 427 -28.42 -21.13 0.13
C PRO A 427 -27.56 -19.89 -0.12
N VAL A 428 -26.48 -19.75 0.64
CA VAL A 428 -25.42 -18.76 0.42
C VAL A 428 -24.50 -19.25 -0.71
N ARG A 429 -24.53 -18.58 -1.87
CA ARG A 429 -23.72 -18.89 -3.06
C ARG A 429 -22.41 -18.09 -3.07
N PHE A 430 -21.63 -18.19 -1.99
CA PHE A 430 -20.44 -17.36 -1.78
C PHE A 430 -19.34 -17.62 -2.82
N GLU A 431 -19.02 -18.89 -3.12
CA GLU A 431 -18.05 -19.24 -4.17
C GLU A 431 -18.37 -18.57 -5.51
N GLU A 432 -19.61 -18.73 -5.98
CA GLU A 432 -20.06 -18.15 -7.25
C GLU A 432 -19.95 -16.62 -7.25
N THR A 433 -20.25 -15.98 -6.11
CA THR A 433 -20.16 -14.53 -5.94
C THR A 433 -18.71 -14.04 -5.98
N VAL A 434 -17.78 -14.78 -5.36
CA VAL A 434 -16.34 -14.48 -5.41
C VAL A 434 -15.79 -14.58 -6.84
N ARG A 435 -16.23 -15.59 -7.61
CA ARG A 435 -15.88 -15.69 -9.05
C ARG A 435 -16.40 -14.48 -9.83
N ALA A 436 -17.66 -14.09 -9.61
CA ALA A 436 -18.25 -12.93 -10.27
C ALA A 436 -17.49 -11.63 -9.96
N LEU A 437 -17.12 -11.41 -8.71
CA LEU A 437 -16.27 -10.27 -8.30
C LEU A 437 -14.92 -10.28 -9.04
N ALA A 438 -14.25 -11.44 -9.11
CA ALA A 438 -12.97 -11.54 -9.80
C ALA A 438 -13.09 -11.33 -11.31
N ASP A 439 -14.14 -11.86 -11.94
CA ASP A 439 -14.42 -11.66 -13.37
C ASP A 439 -14.76 -10.21 -13.71
N ASP A 440 -15.37 -9.49 -12.76
CA ASP A 440 -15.58 -8.05 -12.90
C ASP A 440 -14.28 -7.26 -12.72
N GLY A 441 -13.19 -7.85 -12.23
CA GLY A 441 -11.87 -7.23 -12.08
C GLY A 441 -11.54 -6.77 -10.66
N HIS A 442 -12.14 -7.39 -9.65
CA HIS A 442 -11.73 -7.23 -8.25
C HIS A 442 -10.60 -8.19 -7.90
N GLY A 443 -9.50 -7.67 -7.34
CA GLY A 443 -8.26 -8.44 -7.10
C GLY A 443 -7.79 -8.47 -5.66
N VAL A 444 -8.45 -7.73 -4.77
CA VAL A 444 -8.11 -7.66 -3.34
C VAL A 444 -9.37 -7.89 -2.52
N PHE A 445 -9.33 -8.87 -1.63
CA PHE A 445 -10.44 -9.25 -0.76
C PHE A 445 -10.00 -9.07 0.70
N VAL A 446 -10.64 -8.15 1.40
CA VAL A 446 -10.39 -7.87 2.81
C VAL A 446 -11.53 -8.45 3.62
N GLU A 447 -11.27 -9.51 4.39
CA GLU A 447 -12.23 -10.04 5.34
C GLU A 447 -12.30 -9.15 6.57
N VAL A 448 -13.41 -8.43 6.71
CA VAL A 448 -13.66 -7.45 7.77
C VAL A 448 -14.31 -8.15 8.95
N SER A 449 -13.51 -8.80 9.79
CA SER A 449 -14.01 -9.69 10.85
C SER A 449 -13.07 -9.81 12.05
N PRO A 450 -13.58 -10.27 13.22
CA PRO A 450 -12.76 -10.54 14.40
C PRO A 450 -11.84 -11.77 14.24
N HIS A 451 -12.07 -12.62 13.24
CA HIS A 451 -11.23 -13.77 12.89
C HIS A 451 -11.56 -14.26 11.47
N PRO A 452 -10.56 -14.54 10.62
CA PRO A 452 -10.80 -15.01 9.26
C PRO A 452 -11.45 -16.39 9.23
N ILE A 453 -12.59 -16.52 8.55
CA ILE A 453 -13.26 -17.80 8.32
C ILE A 453 -13.61 -18.06 6.84
N LEU A 454 -13.50 -17.06 5.97
CA LEU A 454 -13.80 -17.18 4.53
C LEU A 454 -12.55 -17.08 3.65
N THR A 455 -11.42 -16.59 4.17
CA THR A 455 -10.17 -16.40 3.40
C THR A 455 -9.74 -17.61 2.59
N MET A 456 -9.77 -18.81 3.19
CA MET A 456 -9.41 -20.05 2.48
C MET A 456 -10.37 -20.36 1.33
N GLY A 457 -11.67 -20.16 1.53
CA GLY A 457 -12.67 -20.34 0.47
C GLY A 457 -12.46 -19.37 -0.69
N VAL A 458 -12.11 -18.11 -0.39
CA VAL A 458 -11.75 -17.11 -1.41
C VAL A 458 -10.49 -17.55 -2.17
N LEU A 459 -9.42 -17.95 -1.47
CA LEU A 459 -8.16 -18.40 -2.10
C LEU A 459 -8.37 -19.61 -3.02
N GLU A 460 -9.10 -20.64 -2.56
CA GLU A 460 -9.38 -21.83 -3.38
C GLU A 460 -10.26 -21.51 -4.60
N THR A 461 -11.20 -20.57 -4.47
CA THR A 461 -12.09 -20.16 -5.56
C THR A 461 -11.33 -19.45 -6.68
N LEU A 462 -10.32 -18.67 -6.30
CA LEU A 462 -9.56 -17.80 -7.17
C LEU A 462 -8.20 -18.40 -7.59
N GLU A 463 -7.95 -19.66 -7.22
CA GLU A 463 -6.77 -20.40 -7.65
C GLU A 463 -6.83 -20.62 -9.17
N ASP A 464 -6.10 -19.80 -9.91
CA ASP A 464 -5.97 -19.88 -11.36
C ASP A 464 -4.50 -19.67 -11.76
N PRO A 465 -3.81 -20.68 -12.34
CA PRO A 465 -2.43 -20.55 -12.78
C PRO A 465 -2.20 -19.47 -13.85
N GLU A 466 -3.25 -19.04 -14.55
CA GLU A 466 -3.18 -18.05 -15.64
C GLU A 466 -3.46 -16.61 -15.17
N ARG A 467 -3.97 -16.42 -13.93
CA ARG A 467 -4.23 -15.10 -13.33
C ARG A 467 -3.20 -14.79 -12.25
N SER A 468 -2.91 -13.50 -12.04
CA SER A 468 -2.15 -13.07 -10.86
C SER A 468 -2.88 -13.51 -9.59
N ALA A 469 -2.13 -14.04 -8.61
CA ALA A 469 -2.72 -14.49 -7.36
C ALA A 469 -3.51 -13.36 -6.67
N PRO A 470 -4.75 -13.60 -6.24
CA PRO A 470 -5.54 -12.59 -5.54
C PRO A 470 -4.88 -12.25 -4.20
N ALA A 471 -5.04 -11.01 -3.76
CA ALA A 471 -4.68 -10.64 -2.40
C ALA A 471 -5.87 -10.91 -1.48
N VAL A 472 -5.69 -11.76 -0.47
CA VAL A 472 -6.70 -12.05 0.53
C VAL A 472 -6.15 -11.66 1.90
N VAL A 473 -6.74 -10.64 2.52
CA VAL A 473 -6.28 -10.02 3.75
C VAL A 473 -7.31 -10.24 4.85
N SER A 474 -6.87 -10.66 6.04
CA SER A 474 -7.71 -10.77 7.23
C SER A 474 -7.59 -9.53 8.09
N THR A 475 -8.68 -9.02 8.69
CA THR A 475 -8.60 -7.84 9.56
C THR A 475 -8.01 -8.15 10.93
N LEU A 476 -8.71 -8.89 11.78
CA LEU A 476 -8.24 -9.34 13.09
C LEU A 476 -8.08 -10.86 13.14
N ARG A 477 -7.45 -11.39 14.19
CA ARG A 477 -7.34 -12.82 14.46
C ARG A 477 -7.69 -13.12 15.91
N ARG A 478 -7.93 -14.40 16.20
CA ARG A 478 -8.22 -14.86 17.56
C ARG A 478 -6.98 -14.64 18.41
N ASP A 479 -7.16 -14.06 19.59
CA ASP A 479 -6.08 -13.70 20.52
C ASP A 479 -5.08 -12.65 19.97
N ASP A 480 -5.46 -11.96 18.88
CA ASP A 480 -4.62 -10.98 18.16
C ASP A 480 -5.55 -9.92 17.54
N GLY A 481 -6.08 -9.05 18.40
CA GLY A 481 -7.18 -8.14 18.11
C GLY A 481 -6.89 -6.66 18.36
N GLY A 482 -5.61 -6.29 18.47
CA GLY A 482 -5.15 -4.93 18.79
C GLY A 482 -4.79 -4.08 17.56
N LEU A 483 -4.27 -2.88 17.83
CA LEU A 483 -3.82 -1.95 16.79
C LEU A 483 -2.60 -2.46 16.01
N ASP A 484 -1.74 -3.25 16.64
CA ASP A 484 -0.62 -3.97 16.02
C ASP A 484 -1.10 -4.93 14.91
N ARG A 485 -2.19 -5.68 15.16
CA ARG A 485 -2.81 -6.52 14.14
C ARG A 485 -3.38 -5.70 12.99
N ILE A 486 -4.02 -4.57 13.27
CA ILE A 486 -4.52 -3.66 12.23
C ILE A 486 -3.36 -3.14 11.37
N VAL A 487 -2.25 -2.72 11.97
CA VAL A 487 -1.05 -2.30 11.23
C VAL A 487 -0.47 -3.44 10.37
N ALA A 488 -0.47 -4.68 10.88
CA ALA A 488 -0.06 -5.83 10.09
C ALA A 488 -0.99 -6.08 8.89
N SER A 489 -2.31 -5.98 9.07
CA SER A 489 -3.30 -6.16 8.00
C SER A 489 -3.23 -5.03 6.96
N LEU A 490 -3.02 -3.78 7.38
CA LEU A 490 -2.73 -2.66 6.47
C LEU A 490 -1.43 -2.88 5.69
N SER A 491 -0.42 -3.45 6.34
CA SER A 491 0.86 -3.80 5.70
C SER A 491 0.65 -4.85 4.61
N GLU A 492 -0.11 -5.92 4.90
CA GLU A 492 -0.49 -6.96 3.94
C GLU A 492 -1.23 -6.34 2.74
N ALA A 493 -2.24 -5.50 2.98
CA ALA A 493 -2.96 -4.82 1.91
C ALA A 493 -2.04 -3.93 1.06
N TRP A 494 -1.19 -3.11 1.70
CA TRP A 494 -0.32 -2.16 1.02
C TRP A 494 0.73 -2.82 0.13
N VAL A 495 1.33 -3.94 0.57
CA VAL A 495 2.31 -4.66 -0.25
C VAL A 495 1.67 -5.34 -1.47
N HIS A 496 0.36 -5.60 -1.41
CA HIS A 496 -0.45 -6.07 -2.53
C HIS A 496 -1.00 -4.94 -3.43
N GLY A 497 -0.55 -3.71 -3.21
CA GLY A 497 -0.86 -2.58 -4.08
C GLY A 497 -2.00 -1.70 -3.60
N VAL A 498 -2.68 -2.03 -2.49
CA VAL A 498 -3.73 -1.18 -1.92
C VAL A 498 -3.14 0.14 -1.45
N ASP A 499 -3.81 1.25 -1.73
CA ASP A 499 -3.44 2.55 -1.21
C ASP A 499 -3.85 2.65 0.27
N VAL A 500 -2.88 2.94 1.12
CA VAL A 500 -3.06 3.16 2.56
C VAL A 500 -2.53 4.55 2.87
N ASP A 501 -3.33 5.35 3.56
CA ASP A 501 -2.96 6.68 4.08
C ASP A 501 -2.10 6.50 5.35
N TRP A 502 -0.88 6.00 5.15
CA TRP A 502 0.10 5.75 6.20
C TRP A 502 0.34 6.94 7.14
N PRO A 503 0.39 8.21 6.67
CA PRO A 503 0.44 9.36 7.56
C PRO A 503 -0.58 9.31 8.70
N ARG A 504 -1.79 8.80 8.48
CA ARG A 504 -2.82 8.72 9.52
C ARG A 504 -2.49 7.78 10.67
N VAL A 505 -1.70 6.73 10.43
CA VAL A 505 -1.21 5.81 11.47
C VAL A 505 -0.36 6.54 12.52
N PHE A 506 0.30 7.63 12.14
CA PHE A 506 1.16 8.40 13.03
C PHE A 506 0.44 9.61 13.68
N THR A 507 -0.86 9.79 13.46
CA THR A 507 -1.63 10.89 14.07
C THR A 507 -1.60 10.79 15.59
N GLY A 508 -1.30 11.90 16.28
CA GLY A 508 -1.26 11.93 17.75
C GLY A 508 -0.01 11.31 18.38
N THR A 509 0.94 10.78 17.60
CA THR A 509 2.21 10.23 18.11
C THR A 509 3.26 11.28 18.43
N GLY A 510 3.09 12.53 17.95
CA GLY A 510 4.09 13.60 18.07
C GLY A 510 5.30 13.44 17.13
N ALA A 511 5.24 12.52 16.15
CA ALA A 511 6.34 12.24 15.24
C ALA A 511 6.78 13.48 14.42
N SER A 512 8.09 13.62 14.27
CA SER A 512 8.74 14.69 13.51
C SER A 512 9.50 14.14 12.31
N ARG A 513 9.67 14.97 11.28
CA ARG A 513 10.37 14.55 10.05
C ARG A 513 11.88 14.54 10.25
N VAL A 514 12.52 13.42 9.92
CA VAL A 514 13.98 13.23 9.97
C VAL A 514 14.57 12.98 8.58
N GLU A 515 15.85 13.32 8.41
CA GLU A 515 16.57 13.04 7.17
C GLU A 515 16.89 11.55 7.04
N LEU A 516 16.28 10.93 6.02
CA LEU A 516 16.49 9.54 5.64
C LEU A 516 17.28 9.43 4.32
N PRO A 517 17.92 8.28 4.03
CA PRO A 517 18.70 8.10 2.81
C PRO A 517 17.88 8.34 1.54
N THR A 518 18.57 8.79 0.50
CA THR A 518 18.00 8.91 -0.85
C THR A 518 17.90 7.54 -1.53
N TYR A 519 17.13 7.49 -2.62
CA TYR A 519 16.79 6.27 -3.34
C TYR A 519 18.01 5.46 -3.82
N ALA A 520 17.91 4.14 -3.69
CA ALA A 520 18.88 3.16 -4.17
C ALA A 520 18.82 2.93 -5.70
N PHE A 521 19.30 3.91 -6.48
CA PHE A 521 19.38 3.77 -7.95
C PHE A 521 20.23 2.58 -8.38
N GLN A 522 19.62 1.68 -9.14
CA GLN A 522 20.27 0.53 -9.80
C GLN A 522 21.00 1.01 -11.06
N ARG A 523 22.22 1.54 -10.87
CA ARG A 523 22.96 2.25 -11.91
C ARG A 523 23.51 1.28 -12.98
N ARG A 524 23.27 1.61 -14.24
CA ARG A 524 23.98 1.06 -15.39
C ARG A 524 24.65 2.22 -16.15
N ARG A 525 25.78 1.96 -16.78
CA ARG A 525 26.45 2.97 -17.61
C ARG A 525 25.70 3.09 -18.93
N TYR A 526 25.06 4.24 -19.14
CA TYR A 526 24.48 4.62 -20.42
C TYR A 526 25.38 5.70 -21.05
N TRP A 527 26.10 5.33 -22.13
CA TRP A 527 27.01 6.24 -22.84
C TRP A 527 27.02 5.89 -24.34
N LEU A 528 27.00 6.91 -25.20
CA LEU A 528 27.15 6.72 -26.64
C LEU A 528 28.66 6.67 -26.96
N ASP A 529 29.16 5.50 -27.35
CA ASP A 529 30.52 5.37 -27.84
C ASP A 529 30.57 5.86 -29.29
N GLY A 530 31.03 7.11 -29.48
CA GLY A 530 31.13 7.72 -30.81
C GLY A 530 32.11 6.95 -31.69
N ALA A 531 31.62 6.34 -32.77
CA ALA A 531 32.45 5.95 -33.90
C ALA A 531 32.92 7.21 -34.63
N TYR A 532 33.92 7.91 -34.06
CA TYR A 532 34.75 8.87 -34.81
C TYR A 532 35.63 8.09 -35.80
N GLY A 533 34.99 7.50 -36.81
CA GLY A 533 35.67 6.99 -37.99
C GLY A 533 36.23 8.19 -38.75
N GLY A 534 37.55 8.38 -38.70
CA GLY A 534 38.25 9.36 -39.52
C GLY A 534 38.08 8.99 -41.00
N GLY A 535 37.15 9.65 -41.66
CA GLY A 535 36.85 9.59 -43.09
C GLY A 535 35.90 10.75 -43.44
N GLU A 536 35.74 11.04 -44.74
CA GLU A 536 35.03 12.19 -45.37
C GLU A 536 33.84 12.83 -44.62
N ALA A 537 33.10 12.08 -43.80
CA ALA A 537 32.00 12.58 -42.98
C ALA A 537 32.38 13.63 -41.92
N ALA A 538 33.65 13.73 -41.49
CA ALA A 538 34.05 14.70 -40.47
C ALA A 538 34.10 16.16 -41.00
N VAL A 539 34.22 16.35 -42.32
CA VAL A 539 34.42 17.68 -42.93
C VAL A 539 33.11 18.25 -43.48
N SER A 540 32.26 17.40 -44.05
CA SER A 540 30.94 17.78 -44.55
C SER A 540 29.99 18.24 -43.43
N GLY A 541 30.20 17.78 -42.18
CA GLY A 541 29.48 18.27 -41.01
C GLY A 541 29.87 19.69 -40.55
N LEU A 542 30.98 20.24 -41.04
CA LEU A 542 31.47 21.58 -40.70
C LEU A 542 31.13 22.65 -41.75
N GLY A 543 30.41 22.30 -42.82
CA GLY A 543 29.99 23.24 -43.86
C GLY A 543 31.12 23.72 -44.78
N VAL A 544 32.25 23.01 -44.80
CA VAL A 544 33.42 23.34 -45.63
C VAL A 544 33.53 22.37 -46.80
N ALA A 545 33.98 22.85 -47.96
CA ALA A 545 34.18 22.01 -49.14
C ALA A 545 35.28 20.96 -48.89
N SER A 546 35.02 19.72 -49.30
CA SER A 546 36.02 18.65 -49.28
C SER A 546 37.16 18.99 -50.25
N ALA A 547 38.39 18.72 -49.84
CA ALA A 547 39.55 18.84 -50.74
C ALA A 547 39.70 17.64 -51.69
N GLU A 548 38.83 16.61 -51.56
CA GLU A 548 38.85 15.35 -52.31
C GLU A 548 40.27 14.75 -52.43
N HIS A 549 41.01 14.77 -51.32
CA HIS A 549 42.40 14.36 -51.30
C HIS A 549 42.71 13.57 -50.03
N PRO A 550 43.40 12.42 -50.09
CA PRO A 550 43.62 11.56 -48.93
C PRO A 550 44.27 12.27 -47.73
N LEU A 551 45.16 13.24 -47.97
CA LEU A 551 45.88 13.98 -46.92
C LEU A 551 45.25 15.32 -46.53
N LEU A 552 44.27 15.82 -47.29
CA LEU A 552 43.63 17.12 -47.06
C LEU A 552 42.14 16.88 -46.85
N GLY A 553 41.63 17.27 -45.69
CA GLY A 553 40.22 17.11 -45.35
C GLY A 553 39.34 18.17 -46.00
N ALA A 554 39.72 19.45 -45.89
CA ALA A 554 38.89 20.57 -46.32
C ALA A 554 39.68 21.63 -47.09
N ALA A 555 39.01 22.34 -48.00
CA ALA A 555 39.54 23.50 -48.72
C ALA A 555 38.67 24.73 -48.44
N VAL A 556 39.30 25.87 -48.13
CA VAL A 556 38.64 27.15 -47.85
C VAL A 556 39.25 28.23 -48.75
N GLU A 557 38.45 28.87 -49.59
CA GLU A 557 38.88 30.06 -50.34
C GLU A 557 38.99 31.26 -49.40
N LEU A 558 40.08 32.03 -49.51
CA LEU A 558 40.28 33.23 -48.71
C LEU A 558 39.53 34.42 -49.35
N PRO A 559 38.80 35.24 -48.57
CA PRO A 559 37.94 36.29 -49.13
C PRO A 559 38.67 37.45 -49.82
N ASP A 560 39.93 37.68 -49.49
CA ASP A 560 40.67 38.93 -49.73
C ASP A 560 41.98 38.75 -50.52
N ALA A 561 42.32 37.53 -50.91
CA ALA A 561 43.42 37.21 -51.83
C ALA A 561 43.03 36.00 -52.68
N SER A 562 43.51 35.92 -53.92
CA SER A 562 43.35 34.76 -54.82
C SER A 562 44.10 33.53 -54.29
N GLY A 563 43.73 33.04 -53.10
CA GLY A 563 44.42 32.01 -52.35
C GLY A 563 43.44 31.08 -51.64
N VAL A 564 43.90 29.86 -51.39
CA VAL A 564 43.11 28.79 -50.77
C VAL A 564 43.89 28.22 -49.58
N VAL A 565 43.19 27.89 -48.50
CA VAL A 565 43.73 27.20 -47.34
C VAL A 565 43.19 25.77 -47.31
N PHE A 566 44.09 24.81 -47.30
CA PHE A 566 43.73 23.41 -47.08
C PHE A 566 43.99 23.01 -45.63
N THR A 567 43.05 22.28 -45.04
CA THR A 567 43.18 21.72 -43.68
C THR A 567 43.13 20.21 -43.73
N GLY A 568 43.95 19.54 -42.93
CA GLY A 568 44.02 18.08 -42.85
C GLY A 568 44.68 17.62 -41.58
N ARG A 569 44.47 16.36 -41.20
CA ARG A 569 45.10 15.74 -40.04
C ARG A 569 45.91 14.53 -40.47
N LEU A 570 47.24 14.68 -40.41
CA LEU A 570 48.18 13.59 -40.59
C LEU A 570 48.41 12.89 -39.25
N SER A 571 48.18 11.59 -39.22
CA SER A 571 48.38 10.75 -38.05
C SER A 571 48.63 9.33 -38.50
N THR A 572 49.53 8.61 -37.85
CA THR A 572 49.73 7.16 -38.07
C THR A 572 48.47 6.34 -37.79
N ARG A 573 47.50 6.89 -37.05
CA ARG A 573 46.18 6.26 -36.83
C ARG A 573 45.28 6.30 -38.07
N THR A 574 45.41 7.34 -38.90
CA THR A 574 44.58 7.53 -40.11
C THR A 574 45.34 7.22 -41.40
N HIS A 575 46.67 7.33 -41.38
CA HIS A 575 47.57 7.12 -42.50
C HIS A 575 48.73 6.23 -42.04
N ALA A 576 48.47 4.92 -41.94
CA ALA A 576 49.41 3.96 -41.37
C ALA A 576 50.77 3.95 -42.09
N TRP A 577 50.78 4.19 -43.41
CA TRP A 577 51.99 4.28 -44.23
C TRP A 577 52.98 5.36 -43.78
N LEU A 578 52.53 6.38 -43.03
CA LEU A 578 53.44 7.40 -42.48
C LEU A 578 54.50 6.77 -41.57
N ALA A 579 54.15 5.68 -40.88
CA ALA A 579 55.09 4.97 -40.01
C ALA A 579 56.28 4.37 -40.78
N ASP A 580 56.13 4.11 -42.09
CA ASP A 580 57.16 3.50 -42.93
C ASP A 580 58.26 4.49 -43.35
N HIS A 581 58.06 5.80 -43.14
CA HIS A 581 59.03 6.85 -43.44
C HIS A 581 59.62 7.46 -42.15
N ALA A 582 60.67 6.83 -41.63
CA ALA A 582 61.39 7.28 -40.45
C ALA A 582 62.87 7.56 -40.74
N VAL A 583 63.41 8.64 -40.17
CA VAL A 583 64.84 8.98 -40.23
C VAL A 583 65.34 9.11 -38.79
N GLY A 584 66.22 8.19 -38.37
CA GLY A 584 66.70 8.13 -36.99
C GLY A 584 65.59 7.90 -35.96
N ASP A 585 64.71 6.92 -36.22
CA ASP A 585 63.56 6.52 -35.38
C ASP A 585 62.46 7.58 -35.18
N VAL A 586 62.56 8.73 -35.85
CA VAL A 586 61.51 9.76 -35.89
C VAL A 586 60.70 9.59 -37.16
N VAL A 587 59.39 9.37 -37.01
CA VAL A 587 58.43 9.38 -38.13
C VAL A 587 58.32 10.81 -38.66
N LEU A 588 58.67 10.98 -39.93
CA LEU A 588 58.64 12.27 -40.63
C LEU A 588 57.75 12.14 -41.86
N LEU A 589 56.98 13.18 -42.18
CA LEU A 589 56.29 13.22 -43.47
C LEU A 589 57.36 13.23 -44.59
N PRO A 590 57.31 12.30 -45.56
CA PRO A 590 58.27 12.30 -46.66
C PRO A 590 58.23 13.61 -47.43
N GLY A 591 59.39 14.01 -47.97
CA GLY A 591 59.49 15.18 -48.85
C GLY A 591 58.54 15.09 -50.05
N THR A 592 58.31 13.89 -50.58
CA THR A 592 57.31 13.65 -51.64
C THR A 592 55.88 13.88 -51.19
N GLY A 593 55.57 13.70 -49.90
CA GLY A 593 54.28 14.06 -49.32
C GLY A 593 54.03 15.58 -49.39
N PHE A 594 55.04 16.40 -49.09
CA PHE A 594 54.92 17.85 -49.27
C PHE A 594 54.78 18.26 -50.74
N VAL A 595 55.44 17.55 -51.67
CA VAL A 595 55.28 17.78 -53.12
C VAL A 595 53.85 17.47 -53.56
N GLU A 596 53.27 16.35 -53.11
CA GLU A 596 51.86 16.00 -53.40
C GLU A 596 50.89 17.07 -52.90
N LEU A 597 51.08 17.55 -51.66
CA LEU A 597 50.28 18.63 -51.10
C LEU A 597 50.40 19.93 -51.92
N ALA A 598 51.60 20.26 -52.40
CA ALA A 598 51.83 21.44 -53.24
C ALA A 598 51.20 21.29 -54.64
N VAL A 599 51.24 20.09 -55.24
CA VAL A 599 50.58 19.80 -56.51
C VAL A 599 49.07 19.94 -56.38
N ARG A 600 48.47 19.36 -55.34
CA ARG A 600 47.02 19.51 -55.11
C ARG A 600 46.62 20.96 -54.82
N ALA A 601 47.48 21.75 -54.20
CA ALA A 601 47.21 23.17 -53.98
C ALA A 601 47.33 24.03 -55.25
N GLY A 602 48.04 23.55 -56.29
CA GLY A 602 48.21 24.24 -57.57
C GLY A 602 47.29 23.76 -58.70
N ASN A 603 46.70 22.57 -58.57
CA ASN A 603 45.68 22.01 -59.46
C ASN A 603 44.29 22.53 -59.11
#